data_AF-A0A1V6GVV8-F1
#
_entry.id   AF-A0A1V6GVV8-F1
#
_cell.length_a   1.000
_cell.length_b   1.000
_cell.length_c   1.000
_cell.angle_alpha   90.00
_cell.angle_beta   90.00
_cell.angle_gamma   90.00
#
_symmetry.space_group_name_H-M   'P 1'
#
loop_
_entity.id
_entity.type
_entity.pdbx_description
1 polymer ?
#
loop_
_entity_poly.entity_id
_entity_poly.type
_entity_poly.pdbx_seq_one_letter_code
_entity_poly.pdbx_strand_id
1 'polypeptide(L)'
;MGVSTRRENLKELASIRTSKDLNYLRSLFPYDPESGVFTIEITIDHYDEIFNEWDPSPFRRRDLHPDLTDYLDYCSKEIPLKYPIRLSIEVPEEKRNATAEKMVEQGIRNNIRMDIFQLNKEIGKSDTLAILEMVFAFFFLFIAYYLMGLELEGTFYRAAIEGISIWGWVLEWQGILGFFFAKPGHRKQKKEYTRYLNAEVVFKNKKQTFTTANPSLIKKRVASPHSPSRTKKKRKLPASQNPPHATPLKRKKR
;
A
#
# COMPACT_ATOMS: atom_id res chain seq x y z
N MET A 1 19.93 -39.93 15.30
CA MET A 1 18.52 -39.75 15.71
C MET A 1 18.06 -38.28 15.85
N GLY A 2 18.93 -37.28 16.10
CA GLY A 2 18.50 -35.89 16.37
C GLY A 2 18.02 -35.01 15.19
N VAL A 3 18.21 -35.42 13.93
CA VAL A 3 17.80 -34.62 12.75
C VAL A 3 16.30 -34.79 12.42
N SER A 4 15.72 -35.94 12.74
CA SER A 4 14.28 -36.23 12.49
C SER A 4 13.39 -35.38 13.40
N THR A 5 13.69 -35.38 14.70
CA THR A 5 12.94 -34.64 15.73
C THR A 5 12.97 -33.12 15.51
N ARG A 6 14.10 -32.56 15.02
CA ARG A 6 14.20 -31.12 14.72
C ARG A 6 13.34 -30.70 13.54
N ARG A 7 13.22 -31.55 12.51
CA ARG A 7 12.37 -31.30 11.33
C ARG A 7 10.88 -31.41 11.68
N GLU A 8 10.51 -32.34 12.55
CA GLU A 8 9.13 -32.48 13.03
C GLU A 8 8.69 -31.28 13.87
N ASN A 9 9.51 -30.85 14.83
CA ASN A 9 9.24 -29.66 15.64
C ASN A 9 9.11 -28.39 14.78
N LEU A 10 9.94 -28.23 13.74
CA LEU A 10 9.81 -27.09 12.81
C LEU A 10 8.51 -27.11 12.01
N LYS A 11 8.04 -28.30 11.60
CA LYS A 11 6.75 -28.46 10.91
C LYS A 11 5.58 -28.15 11.84
N GLU A 12 5.65 -28.58 13.09
CA GLU A 12 4.64 -28.30 14.11
C GLU A 12 4.57 -26.81 14.45
N LEU A 13 5.71 -26.15 14.64
CA LEU A 13 5.74 -24.70 14.87
C LEU A 13 5.22 -23.91 13.66
N ALA A 14 5.56 -24.35 12.44
CA ALA A 14 5.02 -23.75 11.22
C ALA A 14 3.51 -23.97 11.07
N SER A 15 2.98 -25.13 11.46
CA SER A 15 1.54 -25.41 11.42
C SER A 15 0.77 -24.60 12.45
N ILE A 16 1.29 -24.47 13.68
CA ILE A 16 0.71 -23.64 14.76
C ILE A 16 0.72 -22.16 14.37
N ARG A 17 1.82 -21.64 13.81
CA ARG A 17 1.86 -20.26 13.33
C ARG A 17 0.86 -20.03 12.21
N THR A 18 0.83 -20.93 11.23
CA THR A 18 -0.10 -20.83 10.10
C THR A 18 -1.56 -20.87 10.54
N SER A 19 -1.91 -21.70 11.54
CA SER A 19 -3.27 -21.79 12.05
C SER A 19 -3.69 -20.54 12.83
N LYS A 20 -2.79 -19.96 13.63
CA LYS A 20 -3.04 -18.69 14.33
C LYS A 20 -3.22 -17.53 13.37
N ASP A 21 -2.35 -17.42 12.36
CA ASP A 21 -2.43 -16.39 11.33
C ASP A 21 -3.73 -16.52 10.51
N LEU A 22 -4.13 -17.76 10.19
CA LEU A 22 -5.41 -18.03 9.51
C LEU A 22 -6.61 -17.61 10.36
N ASN A 23 -6.61 -17.93 11.66
CA ASN A 23 -7.70 -17.56 12.57
C ASN A 23 -7.81 -16.04 12.73
N TYR A 24 -6.68 -15.34 12.80
CA TYR A 24 -6.66 -13.88 12.79
C TYR A 24 -7.27 -13.32 11.49
N LEU A 25 -6.84 -13.82 10.33
CA LEU A 25 -7.39 -13.37 9.04
C LEU A 25 -8.89 -13.64 8.91
N ARG A 26 -9.37 -14.79 9.38
CA ARG A 26 -10.81 -15.13 9.43
C ARG A 26 -11.62 -14.22 10.35
N SER A 27 -10.98 -13.56 11.31
CA SER A 27 -11.65 -12.57 12.17
C SER A 27 -11.76 -11.20 11.52
N LEU A 28 -10.90 -10.90 10.53
CA LEU A 28 -10.89 -9.62 9.81
C LEU A 28 -11.66 -9.67 8.49
N PHE A 29 -11.57 -10.79 7.77
CA PHE A 29 -12.12 -10.96 6.43
C PHE A 29 -13.09 -12.14 6.41
N PRO A 30 -14.30 -11.98 5.84
CA PRO A 30 -15.19 -13.11 5.59
C PRO A 30 -14.47 -14.18 4.77
N TYR A 31 -14.47 -15.40 5.29
CA TYR A 31 -13.79 -16.54 4.67
C TYR A 31 -14.80 -17.63 4.38
N ASP A 32 -14.82 -18.09 3.14
CA ASP A 32 -15.62 -19.23 2.73
C ASP A 32 -14.78 -20.52 2.87
N PRO A 33 -15.10 -21.42 3.82
CA PRO A 33 -14.33 -22.64 4.02
C PRO A 33 -14.43 -23.65 2.87
N GLU A 34 -15.51 -23.61 2.08
CA GLU A 34 -15.73 -24.56 1.00
C GLU A 34 -14.86 -24.20 -0.22
N SER A 35 -14.82 -22.91 -0.58
CA SER A 35 -14.01 -22.42 -1.69
C SER A 35 -12.59 -22.00 -1.30
N GLY A 36 -12.32 -21.81 0.00
CA GLY A 36 -11.03 -21.35 0.51
C GLY A 36 -10.72 -19.88 0.17
N VAL A 37 -11.76 -19.08 -0.12
CA VAL A 37 -11.65 -17.71 -0.62
C VAL A 37 -11.87 -16.71 0.51
N PHE A 38 -11.01 -15.69 0.59
CA PHE A 38 -11.24 -14.51 1.42
C PHE A 38 -12.03 -13.45 0.64
N THR A 39 -13.04 -12.87 1.26
CA THR A 39 -13.84 -11.81 0.65
C THR A 39 -13.39 -10.46 1.20
N ILE A 40 -13.09 -9.52 0.30
CA ILE A 40 -12.85 -8.12 0.64
C ILE A 40 -14.15 -7.37 0.38
N GLU A 41 -14.74 -6.84 1.44
CA GLU A 41 -16.00 -6.10 1.38
C GLU A 41 -15.73 -4.61 1.17
N ILE A 42 -16.44 -4.03 0.21
CA ILE A 42 -16.36 -2.62 -0.17
C ILE A 42 -17.79 -2.09 -0.20
N THR A 43 -18.13 -1.14 0.66
CA THR A 43 -19.46 -0.53 0.68
C THR A 43 -19.41 0.82 -0.01
N ILE A 44 -20.30 1.04 -0.98
CA ILE A 44 -20.42 2.30 -1.72
C ILE A 44 -21.87 2.79 -1.69
N ASP A 45 -22.08 4.10 -1.72
CA ASP A 45 -23.42 4.66 -1.89
C ASP A 45 -23.74 4.94 -3.36
N HIS A 46 -22.72 5.18 -4.19
CA HIS A 46 -22.81 5.37 -5.64
C HIS A 46 -21.65 4.67 -6.37
N TYR A 47 -21.89 4.19 -7.59
CA TYR A 47 -20.85 3.52 -8.40
C TYR A 47 -19.66 4.43 -8.76
N ASP A 48 -19.87 5.75 -8.80
CA ASP A 48 -18.82 6.73 -9.10
C ASP A 48 -17.74 6.79 -8.01
N GLU A 49 -18.07 6.43 -6.76
CA GLU A 49 -17.13 6.44 -5.61
C GLU A 49 -15.97 5.45 -5.75
N ILE A 50 -16.12 4.44 -6.61
CA ILE A 50 -15.06 3.47 -6.91
C ILE A 50 -13.92 4.15 -7.68
N PHE A 51 -14.23 5.22 -8.41
CA PHE A 51 -13.31 5.88 -9.32
C PHE A 51 -12.88 7.25 -8.80
N ASN A 52 -11.75 7.72 -9.30
CA ASN A 52 -11.23 9.03 -8.97
C ASN A 52 -12.06 10.14 -9.62
N GLU A 53 -12.64 11.02 -8.80
CA GLU A 53 -13.46 12.15 -9.25
C GLU A 53 -12.68 13.15 -10.13
N TRP A 54 -11.37 13.27 -9.91
CA TRP A 54 -10.49 14.21 -10.60
C TRP A 54 -10.02 13.70 -11.97
N ASP A 55 -10.22 12.42 -12.25
CA ASP A 55 -9.84 11.83 -13.53
C ASP A 55 -10.95 12.09 -14.57
N PRO A 56 -10.71 12.86 -15.64
CA PRO A 56 -11.69 13.13 -16.69
C PRO A 56 -11.85 11.95 -17.67
N SER A 57 -11.15 10.84 -17.46
CA SER A 57 -11.21 9.67 -18.35
C SER A 57 -12.61 9.06 -18.40
N PRO A 58 -13.01 8.46 -19.54
CA PRO A 58 -14.24 7.68 -19.63
C PRO A 58 -14.25 6.58 -18.56
N PHE A 59 -15.42 6.27 -18.01
CA PHE A 59 -15.62 5.35 -16.87
C PHE A 59 -14.81 4.04 -16.94
N ARG A 60 -14.67 3.45 -18.14
CA ARG A 60 -13.94 2.19 -18.36
C ARG A 60 -12.40 2.32 -18.22
N ARG A 61 -11.87 3.53 -18.32
CA ARG A 61 -10.43 3.86 -18.23
C ARG A 61 -10.09 4.71 -17.01
N ARG A 62 -11.09 5.00 -16.18
CA ARG A 62 -10.93 5.86 -15.03
C ARG A 62 -10.11 5.15 -13.96
N ASP A 63 -9.22 5.89 -13.31
CA ASP A 63 -8.45 5.35 -12.20
C ASP A 63 -9.34 5.10 -10.98
N LEU A 64 -8.97 4.08 -10.19
CA LEU A 64 -9.63 3.82 -8.92
C LEU A 64 -9.39 4.97 -7.95
N HIS A 65 -10.36 5.18 -7.05
CA HIS A 65 -10.21 6.15 -5.98
C HIS A 65 -8.96 5.82 -5.13
N PRO A 66 -8.10 6.80 -4.78
CA PRO A 66 -6.87 6.55 -4.02
C PRO A 66 -7.09 5.73 -2.74
N ASP A 67 -8.12 6.09 -1.95
CA ASP A 67 -8.46 5.38 -0.72
C ASP A 67 -8.84 3.91 -0.96
N LEU A 68 -9.51 3.63 -2.10
CA LEU A 68 -9.84 2.25 -2.48
C LEU A 68 -8.59 1.48 -2.85
N THR A 69 -7.68 2.08 -3.62
CA THR A 69 -6.39 1.48 -3.99
C THR A 69 -5.56 1.16 -2.75
N ASP A 70 -5.45 2.10 -1.80
CA ASP A 70 -4.71 1.90 -0.55
C ASP A 70 -5.32 0.80 0.31
N TYR A 71 -6.66 0.76 0.39
CA TYR A 71 -7.37 -0.31 1.09
C TYR A 71 -7.13 -1.68 0.46
N LEU A 72 -7.19 -1.79 -0.88
CA LEU A 72 -6.89 -3.02 -1.60
C LEU A 72 -5.44 -3.45 -1.39
N ASP A 73 -4.47 -2.53 -1.48
CA ASP A 73 -3.07 -2.82 -1.22
C ASP A 73 -2.83 -3.34 0.21
N TYR A 74 -3.48 -2.72 1.21
CA TYR A 74 -3.47 -3.18 2.59
C TYR A 74 -4.02 -4.62 2.71
N CYS A 75 -5.20 -4.88 2.15
CA CYS A 75 -5.81 -6.22 2.15
C CYS A 75 -4.92 -7.26 1.46
N SER A 76 -4.27 -6.88 0.37
CA SER A 76 -3.40 -7.77 -0.39
C SER A 76 -2.18 -8.21 0.39
N LYS A 77 -1.59 -7.27 1.16
CA LYS A 77 -0.43 -7.51 2.01
C LYS A 77 -0.76 -8.39 3.23
N GLU A 78 -1.95 -8.19 3.80
CA GLU A 78 -2.44 -8.99 4.93
C GLU A 78 -2.82 -10.42 4.51
N ILE A 79 -3.55 -10.58 3.40
CA ILE A 79 -4.01 -11.90 2.92
C ILE A 79 -2.88 -12.61 2.16
N PRO A 80 -2.35 -13.74 2.66
CA PRO A 80 -1.26 -14.46 2.01
C PRO A 80 -1.60 -14.83 0.56
N LEU A 81 -0.63 -14.72 -0.34
CA LEU A 81 -0.76 -15.01 -1.78
C LEU A 81 -1.25 -16.43 -2.11
N LYS A 82 -1.19 -17.37 -1.16
CA LYS A 82 -1.70 -18.73 -1.32
C LYS A 82 -3.24 -18.81 -1.35
N TYR A 83 -3.93 -17.79 -0.82
CA TYR A 83 -5.39 -17.78 -0.79
C TYR A 83 -5.95 -16.90 -1.92
N PRO A 84 -6.95 -17.40 -2.66
CA PRO A 84 -7.71 -16.59 -3.59
C PRO A 84 -8.55 -15.55 -2.84
N ILE A 85 -8.90 -14.49 -3.56
CA ILE A 85 -9.72 -13.40 -3.04
C ILE A 85 -10.94 -13.15 -3.94
N ARG A 86 -12.00 -12.64 -3.32
CA ARG A 86 -13.21 -12.17 -3.98
C ARG A 86 -13.46 -10.73 -3.55
N LEU A 87 -13.81 -9.85 -4.49
CA LEU A 87 -14.25 -8.50 -4.19
C LEU A 87 -15.77 -8.50 -4.07
N SER A 88 -16.30 -8.10 -2.91
CA SER A 88 -17.73 -7.99 -2.66
C SER A 88 -18.10 -6.52 -2.53
N ILE A 89 -18.73 -5.97 -3.56
CA ILE A 89 -19.15 -4.57 -3.60
C ILE A 89 -20.60 -4.49 -3.13
N GLU A 90 -20.83 -3.83 -2.01
CA GLU A 90 -22.16 -3.61 -1.44
C GLU A 90 -22.73 -2.28 -1.92
N VAL A 91 -23.89 -2.34 -2.57
CA VAL A 91 -24.60 -1.18 -3.15
C VAL A 91 -26.03 -1.13 -2.60
N PRO A 92 -26.60 0.06 -2.34
CA PRO A 92 -28.02 0.20 -2.01
C PRO A 92 -28.90 -0.45 -3.08
N GLU A 93 -29.90 -1.21 -2.65
CA GLU A 93 -30.79 -1.98 -3.54
C GLU A 93 -31.47 -1.10 -4.59
N GLU A 94 -31.90 0.09 -4.20
CA GLU A 94 -32.55 1.10 -5.06
C GLU A 94 -31.67 1.56 -6.24
N LYS A 95 -30.34 1.44 -6.10
CA LYS A 95 -29.37 1.93 -7.08
C LYS A 95 -28.74 0.80 -7.90
N ARG A 96 -29.12 -0.46 -7.66
CA ARG A 96 -28.53 -1.59 -8.39
C ARG A 96 -28.86 -1.54 -9.87
N ASN A 97 -27.82 -1.61 -10.70
CA ASN A 97 -27.96 -1.62 -12.15
C ASN A 97 -26.91 -2.54 -12.77
N ALA A 98 -27.35 -3.63 -13.41
CA ALA A 98 -26.47 -4.61 -14.04
C ALA A 98 -25.51 -4.02 -15.09
N THR A 99 -25.90 -2.94 -15.77
CA THR A 99 -25.04 -2.25 -16.75
C THR A 99 -23.93 -1.49 -16.02
N ALA A 100 -24.26 -0.77 -14.94
CA ALA A 100 -23.29 -0.05 -14.14
C ALA A 100 -22.33 -1.03 -13.44
N GLU A 101 -22.83 -2.14 -12.90
CA GLU A 101 -22.02 -3.21 -12.30
C GLU A 101 -20.98 -3.78 -13.28
N LYS A 102 -21.39 -4.07 -14.52
CA LYS A 102 -20.46 -4.50 -15.57
C LYS A 102 -19.43 -3.44 -15.93
N MET A 103 -19.83 -2.16 -15.96
CA MET A 103 -18.90 -1.06 -16.21
C MET A 103 -17.88 -0.91 -15.09
N VAL A 104 -18.31 -1.01 -13.84
CA VAL A 104 -17.45 -0.99 -12.64
C VAL A 104 -16.46 -2.16 -12.67
N GLU A 105 -16.95 -3.38 -12.89
CA GLU A 105 -16.10 -4.57 -12.98
C GLU A 105 -15.03 -4.39 -14.07
N GLN A 106 -15.43 -3.91 -15.26
CA GLN A 106 -14.48 -3.65 -16.34
C GLN A 106 -13.49 -2.54 -16.00
N GLY A 107 -13.93 -1.47 -15.32
CA GLY A 107 -13.08 -0.38 -14.87
C GLY A 107 -12.01 -0.84 -13.89
N ILE A 108 -12.40 -1.59 -12.86
CA ILE A 108 -11.47 -2.21 -11.89
C ILE A 108 -10.45 -3.09 -12.60
N ARG A 109 -10.90 -4.00 -13.48
CA ARG A 109 -10.00 -4.88 -14.24
C ARG A 109 -9.06 -4.10 -15.16
N ASN A 110 -9.52 -2.99 -15.73
CA ASN A 110 -8.69 -2.16 -16.59
C ASN A 110 -7.63 -1.40 -15.79
N ASN A 111 -7.99 -0.80 -14.67
CA ASN A 111 -7.05 -0.11 -13.79
C ASN A 111 -5.95 -1.07 -13.28
N ILE A 112 -6.31 -2.27 -12.79
CA ILE A 112 -5.31 -3.29 -12.39
C ILE A 112 -4.39 -3.69 -13.55
N ARG A 113 -4.90 -3.78 -14.79
CA ARG A 113 -4.04 -4.06 -15.96
C ARG A 113 -3.07 -2.93 -16.23
N MET A 114 -3.51 -1.68 -16.05
CA MET A 114 -2.64 -0.52 -16.18
C MET A 114 -1.56 -0.53 -15.10
N ASP A 115 -1.90 -0.85 -13.84
CA ASP A 115 -0.91 -0.98 -12.76
C ASP A 115 0.13 -2.06 -13.07
N ILE A 116 -0.29 -3.23 -13.55
CA ILE A 116 0.63 -4.30 -13.97
C ILE A 116 1.54 -3.82 -15.11
N PHE A 117 1.00 -3.07 -16.08
CA PHE A 117 1.78 -2.53 -17.19
C PHE A 117 2.84 -1.54 -16.70
N GLN A 118 2.45 -0.61 -15.82
CA GLN A 118 3.36 0.38 -15.24
C GLN A 118 4.45 -0.29 -14.39
N LEU A 119 4.07 -1.26 -13.56
CA LEU A 119 5.00 -2.06 -12.78
C LEU A 119 6.00 -2.79 -13.68
N ASN A 120 5.56 -3.44 -14.76
CA ASN A 120 6.48 -4.10 -15.69
C ASN A 120 7.45 -3.10 -16.36
N LYS A 121 6.99 -1.87 -16.65
CA LYS A 121 7.84 -0.82 -17.22
C LYS A 121 8.88 -0.34 -16.22
N GLU A 122 8.51 -0.16 -14.96
CA GLU A 122 9.44 0.20 -13.88
C GLU A 122 10.48 -0.89 -13.64
N ILE A 123 10.04 -2.16 -13.60
CA ILE A 123 10.94 -3.32 -13.52
C ILE A 123 11.92 -3.30 -14.69
N GLY A 124 11.44 -3.13 -15.92
CA GLY A 124 12.29 -3.09 -17.10
C GLY A 124 13.32 -1.96 -17.06
N LYS A 125 12.95 -0.77 -16.57
CA LYS A 125 13.89 0.35 -16.37
C LYS A 125 14.95 0.02 -15.33
N SER A 126 14.54 -0.53 -14.18
CA SER A 126 15.45 -0.94 -13.10
C SER A 126 16.41 -2.04 -13.55
N ASP A 127 15.91 -3.05 -14.26
CA ASP A 127 16.72 -4.14 -14.81
C ASP A 127 17.71 -3.61 -15.86
N THR A 128 17.29 -2.68 -16.73
CA THR A 128 18.17 -2.06 -17.72
C THR A 128 19.31 -1.29 -17.06
N LEU A 129 19.00 -0.51 -16.01
CA LEU A 129 20.01 0.24 -15.28
C LEU A 129 21.01 -0.69 -14.59
N ALA A 130 20.55 -1.73 -13.90
CA ALA A 130 21.41 -2.71 -13.25
C ALA A 130 22.32 -3.46 -14.25
N ILE A 131 21.81 -3.78 -15.45
CA ILE A 131 22.61 -4.38 -16.52
C ILE A 131 23.68 -3.40 -17.01
N LEU A 132 23.33 -2.12 -17.23
CA LEU A 132 24.30 -1.10 -17.64
C LEU A 132 25.41 -0.92 -16.60
N GLU A 133 25.06 -0.85 -15.32
CA GLU A 133 26.04 -0.79 -14.22
C GLU A 133 27.00 -1.98 -14.25
N MET A 134 26.47 -3.19 -14.47
CA MET A 134 27.27 -4.39 -14.57
C MET A 134 28.18 -4.39 -15.82
N VAL A 135 27.70 -3.89 -16.96
CA VAL A 135 28.52 -3.72 -18.17
C VAL A 135 29.66 -2.72 -17.92
N PHE A 136 29.38 -1.58 -17.28
CA PHE A 136 30.42 -0.61 -16.92
C PHE A 136 31.42 -1.16 -15.90
N ALA A 137 30.95 -1.92 -14.91
CA ALA A 137 31.82 -2.59 -13.94
C ALA A 137 32.82 -3.52 -14.64
N PHE A 138 32.32 -4.41 -15.52
CA PHE A 138 33.18 -5.30 -16.30
C PHE A 138 34.11 -4.53 -17.24
N PHE A 139 33.64 -3.46 -17.86
CA PHE A 139 34.47 -2.61 -18.72
C PHE A 139 35.63 -1.97 -17.94
N PHE A 140 35.37 -1.39 -16.76
CA PHE A 140 36.41 -0.78 -15.93
C PHE A 140 37.39 -1.81 -15.37
N LEU A 141 36.90 -2.96 -14.90
CA LEU A 141 37.75 -4.05 -14.42
C LEU A 141 38.63 -4.62 -15.55
N PHE A 142 38.05 -4.79 -16.74
CA PHE A 142 38.79 -5.22 -17.92
C PHE A 142 39.88 -4.23 -18.31
N ILE A 143 39.57 -2.93 -18.32
CA ILE A 143 40.55 -1.87 -18.60
C ILE A 143 41.66 -1.88 -17.54
N ALA A 144 41.30 -1.93 -16.26
CA ALA A 144 42.29 -1.93 -15.19
C ALA A 144 43.23 -3.13 -15.29
N TYR A 145 42.69 -4.33 -15.58
CA TYR A 145 43.46 -5.54 -15.77
C TYR A 145 44.36 -5.46 -17.01
N TYR A 146 43.84 -4.97 -18.13
CA TYR A 146 44.61 -4.79 -19.36
C TYR A 146 45.76 -3.79 -19.19
N LEU A 147 45.48 -2.65 -18.54
CA LEU A 147 46.47 -1.63 -18.23
C LEU A 147 47.53 -2.14 -17.25
N MET A 148 47.17 -2.96 -16.27
CA MET A 148 48.13 -3.58 -15.35
C MET A 148 49.14 -4.49 -16.07
N GLY A 149 48.76 -5.08 -17.21
CA GLY A 149 49.66 -5.87 -18.06
C GLY A 149 50.60 -5.05 -18.93
N LEU A 150 50.38 -3.74 -19.06
CA LEU A 150 51.32 -2.84 -19.71
C LEU A 150 52.33 -2.41 -18.64
N GLU A 151 53.60 -2.79 -18.79
CA GLU A 151 54.70 -2.46 -17.87
C GLU A 151 55.09 -0.97 -17.94
N LEU A 152 54.11 -0.07 -17.82
CA LEU A 152 54.30 1.37 -17.86
C LEU A 152 54.82 1.88 -16.53
N GLU A 153 55.89 2.67 -16.58
CA GLU A 153 56.51 3.27 -15.41
C GLU A 153 55.86 4.62 -15.08
N GLY A 154 55.42 4.80 -13.82
CA GLY A 154 54.83 6.05 -13.33
C GLY A 154 53.91 5.86 -12.13
N THR A 155 54.16 6.60 -11.05
CA THR A 155 53.34 6.54 -9.82
C THR A 155 51.89 6.98 -10.07
N PHE A 156 51.69 8.01 -10.88
CA PHE A 156 50.37 8.50 -11.27
C PHE A 156 49.57 7.44 -12.06
N TYR A 157 50.22 6.71 -12.96
CA TYR A 157 49.60 5.65 -13.75
C TYR A 157 49.09 4.51 -12.87
N ARG A 158 49.91 4.05 -11.92
CA ARG A 158 49.53 3.02 -10.95
C ARG A 158 48.34 3.46 -10.09
N ALA A 159 48.38 4.70 -9.58
CA ALA A 159 47.27 5.26 -8.81
C ALA A 159 45.97 5.34 -9.63
N ALA A 160 46.05 5.67 -10.93
CA ALA A 160 44.90 5.69 -11.82
C ALA A 160 44.31 4.28 -12.05
N ILE A 161 45.14 3.25 -12.27
CA ILE A 161 44.69 1.85 -12.39
C ILE A 161 43.99 1.38 -11.12
N GLU A 162 44.56 1.68 -9.96
CA GLU A 162 43.97 1.36 -8.65
C GLU A 162 42.61 2.05 -8.50
N GLY A 163 42.52 3.33 -8.86
CA GLY A 163 41.26 4.07 -8.89
C GLY A 163 40.21 3.40 -9.78
N ILE A 164 40.55 3.09 -11.03
CA ILE A 164 39.64 2.41 -11.96
C ILE A 164 39.20 1.04 -11.42
N SER A 165 40.12 0.29 -10.81
CA SER A 165 39.83 -1.01 -10.18
C SER A 165 38.81 -0.87 -9.05
N ILE A 166 39.02 0.10 -8.16
CA ILE A 166 38.10 0.39 -7.05
C ILE A 166 36.73 0.80 -7.60
N TRP A 167 36.68 1.67 -8.61
CA TRP A 167 35.42 2.07 -9.25
C TRP A 167 34.70 0.89 -9.92
N GLY A 168 35.43 0.03 -10.63
CA GLY A 168 34.88 -1.17 -11.25
C GLY A 168 34.25 -2.10 -10.22
N TRP A 169 34.97 -2.37 -9.13
CA TRP A 169 34.47 -3.17 -8.01
C TRP A 169 33.27 -2.51 -7.31
N VAL A 170 33.27 -1.17 -7.16
CA VAL A 170 32.14 -0.44 -6.56
C VAL A 170 30.87 -0.54 -7.42
N LEU A 171 31.01 -0.42 -8.73
CA LEU A 171 29.89 -0.57 -9.66
C LEU A 171 29.39 -2.02 -9.72
N GLU A 172 30.28 -2.99 -9.57
CA GLU A 172 29.94 -4.41 -9.59
C GLU A 172 28.94 -4.76 -8.48
N TRP A 173 29.19 -4.34 -7.23
CA TRP A 173 28.27 -4.66 -6.14
C TRP A 173 26.92 -3.93 -6.28
N GLN A 174 26.91 -2.71 -6.83
CA GLN A 174 25.66 -2.00 -7.10
C GLN A 174 24.80 -2.73 -8.12
N GLY A 175 25.39 -3.16 -9.24
CA GLY A 175 24.70 -3.95 -10.26
C GLY A 175 24.14 -5.27 -9.69
N ILE A 176 24.92 -5.98 -8.88
CA ILE A 176 24.47 -7.20 -8.20
C ILE A 176 23.29 -6.91 -7.26
N LEU A 177 23.37 -5.84 -6.46
CA LEU A 177 22.29 -5.48 -5.53
C LEU A 177 20.99 -5.16 -6.28
N GLY A 178 21.08 -4.30 -7.29
CA GLY A 178 19.94 -3.90 -8.12
C GLY A 178 19.31 -5.10 -8.84
N PHE A 179 20.12 -6.02 -9.35
CA PHE A 179 19.61 -7.18 -10.09
C PHE A 179 19.00 -8.26 -9.20
N PHE A 180 19.60 -8.59 -8.05
CA PHE A 180 19.16 -9.73 -7.23
C PHE A 180 18.11 -9.35 -6.19
N PHE A 181 18.28 -8.24 -5.47
CA PHE A 181 17.41 -7.93 -4.32
C PHE A 181 16.10 -7.24 -4.70
N ALA A 182 16.02 -6.58 -5.86
CA ALA A 182 14.79 -5.94 -6.31
C ALA A 182 13.74 -6.95 -6.81
N LYS A 183 14.18 -8.07 -7.41
CA LYS A 183 13.29 -9.02 -8.11
C LYS A 183 12.23 -9.71 -7.25
N PRO A 184 12.52 -10.17 -6.02
CA PRO A 184 11.50 -10.79 -5.17
C PRO A 184 10.32 -9.86 -4.87
N GLY A 185 10.59 -8.58 -4.57
CA GLY A 185 9.56 -7.57 -4.31
C GLY A 185 8.66 -7.35 -5.52
N HIS A 186 9.27 -7.13 -6.69
CA HIS A 186 8.57 -6.96 -7.96
C HIS A 186 7.71 -8.19 -8.34
N ARG A 187 8.25 -9.40 -8.14
CA ARG A 187 7.50 -10.65 -8.38
C ARG A 187 6.32 -10.79 -7.43
N LYS A 188 6.46 -10.36 -6.17
CA LYS A 188 5.39 -10.39 -5.18
C LYS A 188 4.27 -9.42 -5.59
N GLN A 189 4.59 -8.16 -5.85
CA GLN A 189 3.62 -7.14 -6.29
C GLN A 189 2.89 -7.57 -7.56
N LYS A 190 3.61 -8.12 -8.55
CA LYS A 190 2.98 -8.63 -9.77
C LYS A 190 1.98 -9.75 -9.47
N LYS A 191 2.30 -10.66 -8.55
CA LYS A 191 1.36 -11.70 -8.12
C LYS A 191 0.17 -11.13 -7.37
N GLU A 192 0.37 -10.11 -6.54
CA GLU A 192 -0.69 -9.39 -5.81
C GLU A 192 -1.70 -8.77 -6.81
N TYR A 193 -1.24 -8.02 -7.80
CA TYR A 193 -2.12 -7.46 -8.84
C TYR A 193 -2.76 -8.54 -9.72
N THR A 194 -2.01 -9.57 -10.11
CA THR A 194 -2.56 -10.68 -10.91
C THR A 194 -3.67 -11.43 -10.15
N ARG A 195 -3.56 -11.53 -8.81
CA ARG A 195 -4.59 -12.11 -7.96
C ARG A 195 -5.87 -11.29 -8.00
N TYR A 196 -5.80 -9.97 -7.92
CA TYR A 196 -6.98 -9.11 -8.11
C TYR A 196 -7.56 -9.20 -9.52
N LEU A 197 -6.70 -9.29 -10.55
CA LEU A 197 -7.16 -9.42 -11.93
C LEU A 197 -7.97 -10.71 -12.16
N ASN A 198 -7.63 -11.77 -11.42
CA ASN A 198 -8.34 -13.07 -11.47
C ASN A 198 -9.45 -13.19 -10.42
N ALA A 199 -9.59 -12.21 -9.53
CA ALA A 199 -10.61 -12.23 -8.50
C ALA A 199 -12.01 -12.14 -9.13
N GLU A 200 -12.95 -12.82 -8.49
CA GLU A 200 -14.36 -12.67 -8.77
C GLU A 200 -14.85 -11.35 -8.14
N VAL A 201 -15.60 -10.56 -8.90
CA VAL A 201 -16.25 -9.33 -8.42
C VAL A 201 -17.74 -9.63 -8.29
N VAL A 202 -18.26 -9.58 -7.07
CA VAL A 202 -19.65 -9.87 -6.75
C VAL A 202 -20.32 -8.62 -6.20
N PHE A 203 -21.53 -8.33 -6.65
CA PHE A 203 -22.34 -7.22 -6.15
C PHE A 203 -23.40 -7.74 -5.19
N LYS A 204 -23.47 -7.16 -3.99
CA LYS A 204 -24.45 -7.51 -2.96
C LYS A 204 -25.27 -6.29 -2.56
N ASN A 205 -26.46 -6.54 -2.03
CA ASN A 205 -27.28 -5.49 -1.45
C ASN A 205 -26.65 -5.07 -0.11
N LYS A 206 -26.52 -3.76 0.11
CA LYS A 206 -26.10 -3.19 1.39
C LYS A 206 -27.06 -3.68 2.47
N LYS A 207 -26.56 -4.47 3.43
CA LYS A 207 -27.39 -4.89 4.58
C LYS A 207 -27.74 -3.63 5.37
N GLN A 208 -29.03 -3.41 5.62
CA GLN A 208 -29.47 -2.36 6.53
C GLN A 208 -28.92 -2.70 7.92
N THR A 209 -27.78 -2.13 8.29
CA THR A 209 -27.34 -2.11 9.68
C THR A 209 -28.30 -1.19 10.41
N PHE A 210 -29.35 -1.78 11.01
CA PHE A 210 -30.18 -1.08 11.98
C PHE A 210 -29.26 -0.58 13.09
N THR A 211 -28.85 0.69 12.99
CA THR A 211 -28.39 1.43 14.14
C THR A 211 -29.56 1.38 15.12
N THR A 212 -29.46 0.51 16.12
CA THR A 212 -30.45 0.40 17.19
C THR A 212 -30.29 1.61 18.09
N ALA A 213 -30.62 2.79 17.58
CA ALA A 213 -31.01 3.92 18.40
C ALA A 213 -32.45 3.65 18.84
N ASN A 214 -32.60 2.77 19.82
CA ASN A 214 -33.88 2.48 20.45
C ASN A 214 -34.48 3.80 21.01
N PRO A 215 -35.59 4.33 20.45
CA PRO A 215 -36.17 5.60 20.89
C PRO A 215 -36.69 5.57 22.33
N SER A 216 -36.93 4.37 22.88
CA SER A 216 -37.42 4.20 24.25
C SER A 216 -36.37 4.52 25.33
N LEU A 217 -35.07 4.50 24.99
CA LEU A 217 -34.00 4.87 25.92
C LEU A 217 -33.75 6.39 25.97
N ILE A 218 -34.14 7.14 24.92
CA ILE A 218 -34.03 8.60 24.90
C ILE A 218 -35.11 9.24 25.80
N LYS A 219 -36.32 8.66 25.85
CA LYS A 219 -37.41 9.16 26.72
C LYS A 219 -37.10 9.02 28.22
N LYS A 220 -36.29 8.03 28.62
CA LYS A 220 -35.97 7.79 30.04
C LYS A 220 -34.89 8.75 30.59
N ARG A 221 -34.14 9.45 29.73
CA ARG A 221 -33.10 10.41 30.14
C ARG A 221 -33.62 11.83 30.36
N VAL A 222 -34.82 12.15 29.89
CA VAL A 222 -35.42 13.51 29.95
C VAL A 222 -36.39 13.67 31.13
N ALA A 223 -36.82 12.58 31.77
CA ALA A 223 -37.83 12.59 32.82
C ALA A 223 -37.30 12.15 34.19
N SER A 224 -36.48 13.00 34.85
CA SER A 224 -36.67 13.26 36.29
C SER A 224 -35.93 14.51 36.78
N PRO A 225 -36.51 15.28 37.70
CA PRO A 225 -36.11 16.65 38.00
C PRO A 225 -35.45 16.78 39.37
N HIS A 226 -34.27 17.40 39.47
CA HIS A 226 -33.86 18.33 40.55
C HIS A 226 -32.34 18.58 40.53
N SER A 227 -31.96 19.84 40.30
CA SER A 227 -30.90 20.49 41.09
C SER A 227 -31.05 22.01 41.01
N PRO A 228 -30.81 22.72 42.12
CA PRO A 228 -31.40 24.03 42.37
C PRO A 228 -30.71 25.15 41.61
N SER A 229 -31.53 26.16 41.31
CA SER A 229 -31.19 27.43 40.68
C SER A 229 -30.03 28.15 41.39
N ARG A 230 -29.01 28.55 40.63
CA ARG A 230 -28.03 29.55 41.07
C ARG A 230 -28.46 30.93 40.58
N THR A 231 -28.99 31.72 41.52
CA THR A 231 -29.43 33.12 41.37
C THR A 231 -28.33 34.02 40.79
N LYS A 232 -28.69 34.79 39.76
CA LYS A 232 -27.87 35.86 39.16
C LYS A 232 -27.59 36.97 40.17
N LYS A 233 -26.33 37.26 40.47
CA LYS A 233 -25.89 38.49 41.15
C LYS A 233 -25.12 39.34 40.14
N LYS A 234 -25.73 40.46 39.71
CA LYS A 234 -25.10 41.50 38.87
C LYS A 234 -23.83 42.01 39.57
N ARG A 235 -22.69 41.97 38.88
CA ARG A 235 -21.46 42.65 39.31
C ARG A 235 -21.00 43.57 38.17
N LYS A 236 -20.86 44.86 38.50
CA LYS A 236 -20.52 46.00 37.62
C LYS A 236 -19.18 45.78 36.89
N LEU A 237 -19.12 46.22 35.63
CA LEU A 237 -17.87 46.47 34.90
C LEU A 237 -17.08 47.61 35.55
N PRO A 238 -15.74 47.52 35.55
CA PRO A 238 -14.86 48.68 35.42
C PRO A 238 -14.07 48.66 34.10
N ALA A 239 -13.49 49.81 33.81
CA ALA A 239 -13.17 50.35 32.49
C ALA A 239 -11.93 49.78 31.77
N SER A 240 -11.91 50.11 30.49
CA SER A 240 -10.86 49.99 29.47
C SER A 240 -9.42 50.25 29.93
N GLN A 241 -8.51 49.37 29.52
CA GLN A 241 -7.09 49.68 29.29
C GLN A 241 -6.64 49.01 27.99
N ASN A 242 -6.17 49.82 27.04
CA ASN A 242 -5.61 49.41 25.75
C ASN A 242 -4.33 48.57 25.93
N PRO A 243 -4.06 47.55 25.09
CA PRO A 243 -2.76 46.91 25.04
C PRO A 243 -1.75 47.76 24.23
N PRO A 244 -0.45 47.75 24.57
CA PRO A 244 0.56 48.58 23.93
C PRO A 244 1.01 48.02 22.56
N HIS A 245 1.35 48.97 21.69
CA HIS A 245 2.02 48.83 20.40
C HIS A 245 3.09 47.72 20.36
N ALA A 246 2.90 46.74 19.46
CA ALA A 246 3.98 45.86 19.01
C ALA A 246 4.91 46.64 18.06
N THR A 247 6.20 46.69 18.39
CA THR A 247 7.27 47.25 17.56
C THR A 247 7.86 46.14 16.67
N PRO A 248 8.23 46.39 15.40
CA PRO A 248 8.65 45.33 14.48
C PRO A 248 10.13 44.95 14.66
N LEU A 249 10.40 43.64 14.67
CA LEU A 249 11.75 43.06 14.65
C LEU A 249 12.47 43.35 13.33
N LYS A 250 13.58 44.08 13.42
CA LYS A 250 14.50 44.36 12.32
C LYS A 250 15.23 43.10 11.86
N ARG A 251 15.08 42.80 10.57
CA ARG A 251 15.85 41.83 9.77
C ARG A 251 17.33 42.24 9.74
N LYS A 252 18.22 41.41 10.30
CA LYS A 252 19.69 41.60 10.22
C LYS A 252 20.21 40.82 9.01
N LYS A 253 20.73 41.54 8.01
CA LYS A 253 21.54 40.98 6.93
C LYS A 253 22.92 40.58 7.48
N ARG A 254 23.36 39.37 7.19
CA ARG A 254 24.73 39.03 6.78
C ARG A 254 24.74 37.64 6.18
#